data_AF-A0A6D0IFW5-F1
#
_entry.id   AF-A0A6D0IFW5-F1
#
_cell.length_a   1.000
_cell.length_b   1.000
_cell.length_c   1.000
_cell.angle_alpha   90.00
_cell.angle_beta   90.00
_cell.angle_gamma   90.00
#
_symmetry.space_group_name_H-M   'P 1'
#
loop_
_entity.id
_entity.type
_entity.pdbx_description
1 polymer ?
#
loop_
_entity_poly.entity_id
_entity_poly.type
_entity_poly.pdbx_seq_one_letter_code
_entity_poly.pdbx_strand_id
1 'polypeptide(L)'
;TLWKPEIFSLIKLAAQDKDVTRIFVNPAIKQQLCLDAGTDRDWLRKVRPWFQHRAHMHVRLRCPADSLECEDQPLPPPGDGCGAELQSWFEPPKPGTTKPEKKTPPPLPPSCQALLDEHVI
;
A
#
# COMPACT_ATOMS: atom_id res chain seq x y z
N THR A 1 10.43 -22.03 8.12
CA THR A 1 10.27 -20.69 7.52
C THR A 1 10.34 -19.66 8.64
N LEU A 2 10.56 -18.37 8.38
CA LEU A 2 10.47 -17.32 9.41
C LEU A 2 9.04 -16.78 9.62
N TRP A 3 8.09 -17.26 8.81
CA TRP A 3 6.68 -16.90 8.91
C TRP A 3 6.06 -17.51 10.16
N LYS A 4 5.31 -16.71 10.91
CA LYS A 4 4.60 -17.14 12.12
C LYS A 4 3.17 -16.62 12.13
N PRO A 5 2.23 -17.31 12.82
CA PRO A 5 0.84 -16.87 12.93
C PRO A 5 0.69 -15.43 13.45
N GLU A 6 1.58 -14.99 14.34
CA GLU A 6 1.54 -13.63 14.89
C GLU A 6 1.73 -12.55 13.81
N ILE A 7 2.51 -12.83 12.76
CA ILE A 7 2.72 -11.90 11.63
C ILE A 7 1.45 -11.80 10.78
N PHE A 8 0.77 -12.93 10.54
CA PHE A 8 -0.54 -12.95 9.90
C PHE A 8 -1.55 -12.11 10.71
N SER A 9 -1.66 -12.37 12.01
CA SER A 9 -2.59 -11.67 12.90
C SER A 9 -2.31 -10.17 12.96
N LEU A 10 -1.04 -9.77 13.03
CA LEU A 10 -0.65 -8.36 13.03
C LEU A 10 -1.15 -7.61 11.79
N ILE A 11 -0.93 -8.18 10.61
CA ILE A 11 -1.34 -7.56 9.34
C ILE A 11 -2.87 -7.55 9.21
N LYS A 12 -3.53 -8.66 9.59
CA LYS A 12 -4.99 -8.76 9.54
C LYS A 12 -5.66 -7.74 10.46
N LEU A 13 -5.21 -7.62 11.71
CA LEU A 13 -5.76 -6.66 12.67
C LEU A 13 -5.60 -5.23 12.17
N ALA A 14 -4.42 -4.87 11.65
CA ALA A 14 -4.20 -3.56 11.05
C ALA A 14 -5.11 -3.32 9.83
N ALA A 15 -5.32 -4.33 8.97
CA ALA A 15 -6.18 -4.18 7.80
C ALA A 15 -7.67 -4.08 8.17
N GLN A 16 -8.11 -4.68 9.28
CA GLN A 16 -9.49 -4.61 9.74
C GLN A 16 -9.83 -3.25 10.39
N ASP A 17 -8.83 -2.46 10.78
CA ASP A 17 -9.06 -1.11 11.28
C ASP A 17 -9.75 -0.23 10.22
N LYS A 18 -10.79 0.51 10.64
CA LYS A 18 -11.62 1.36 9.78
C LYS A 18 -10.87 2.54 9.17
N ASP A 19 -9.81 3.02 9.82
CA ASP A 19 -9.06 4.19 9.39
C ASP A 19 -7.95 3.80 8.40
N VAL A 20 -7.57 2.53 8.34
CA VAL A 20 -6.60 2.00 7.38
C VAL A 20 -7.23 1.85 5.99
N THR A 21 -6.59 2.39 4.97
CA THR A 21 -7.00 2.27 3.56
C THR A 21 -6.13 1.30 2.78
N ARG A 22 -4.83 1.22 3.08
CA ARG A 22 -3.87 0.33 2.42
C ARG A 22 -2.79 -0.16 3.38
N ILE A 23 -2.31 -1.38 3.15
CA ILE A 23 -1.09 -1.91 3.75
C ILE A 23 -0.19 -2.44 2.65
N PHE A 24 0.96 -1.81 2.39
CA PHE A 24 1.90 -2.33 1.41
C PHE A 24 2.83 -3.38 2.03
N VAL A 25 2.94 -4.51 1.35
CA VAL A 25 3.79 -5.65 1.72
C VAL A 25 4.45 -6.23 0.48
N ASN A 26 5.49 -7.04 0.66
CA ASN A 26 6.06 -7.80 -0.45
C ASN A 26 5.00 -8.73 -1.09
N PRO A 27 5.02 -8.98 -2.42
CA PRO A 27 4.08 -9.91 -3.06
C PRO A 27 4.05 -11.30 -2.42
N ALA A 28 5.20 -11.84 -2.01
CA ALA A 28 5.28 -13.14 -1.33
C ALA A 28 4.56 -13.15 0.02
N ILE A 29 4.58 -12.03 0.76
CA ILE A 29 3.83 -11.89 2.01
C ILE A 29 2.33 -11.86 1.71
N LYS A 30 1.87 -11.07 0.73
CA LYS A 30 0.45 -11.07 0.34
C LYS A 30 0.00 -12.47 -0.10
N GLN A 31 0.82 -13.20 -0.85
CA GLN A 31 0.52 -14.57 -1.25
C GLN A 31 0.36 -15.50 -0.05
N GLN A 32 1.23 -15.42 0.96
CA GLN A 32 1.08 -16.22 2.17
C GLN A 32 -0.20 -15.85 2.95
N LEU A 33 -0.50 -14.55 3.09
CA LEU A 33 -1.75 -14.09 3.69
C LEU A 33 -2.98 -14.64 2.96
N CYS A 34 -2.93 -14.70 1.63
CA CYS A 34 -4.01 -15.27 0.82
C CYS A 34 -4.23 -16.75 1.11
N LEU A 35 -3.17 -17.52 1.37
CA LEU A 35 -3.28 -18.94 1.73
C LEU A 35 -3.88 -19.11 3.13
N ASP A 36 -3.45 -18.26 4.07
CA ASP A 36 -3.78 -18.41 5.49
C ASP A 36 -5.17 -17.83 5.87
N ALA A 37 -5.76 -16.95 5.04
CA ALA A 37 -6.93 -16.16 5.45
C ALA A 37 -8.25 -16.94 5.64
N GLY A 38 -8.36 -18.19 5.16
CA GLY A 38 -9.61 -18.96 5.30
C GLY A 38 -10.79 -18.27 4.61
N THR A 39 -11.94 -18.18 5.31
CA THR A 39 -13.19 -17.59 4.78
C THR A 39 -13.33 -16.08 5.02
N ASP A 40 -12.75 -15.54 6.09
CA ASP A 40 -12.74 -14.10 6.37
C ASP A 40 -11.60 -13.42 5.61
N ARG A 41 -11.93 -12.87 4.43
CA ARG A 41 -10.95 -12.44 3.42
C ARG A 41 -11.07 -10.99 2.99
N ASP A 42 -12.13 -10.26 3.34
CA ASP A 42 -12.39 -8.92 2.80
C ASP A 42 -11.27 -7.91 3.09
N TRP A 43 -10.59 -8.08 4.24
CA TRP A 43 -9.45 -7.26 4.64
C TRP A 43 -8.24 -7.38 3.69
N LEU A 44 -8.10 -8.48 2.94
CA LEU A 44 -7.03 -8.68 1.95
C LEU A 44 -7.08 -7.65 0.82
N ARG A 45 -8.25 -7.06 0.55
CA ARG A 45 -8.41 -5.98 -0.44
C ARG A 45 -7.51 -4.78 -0.13
N LYS A 46 -7.31 -4.47 1.16
CA LYS A 46 -6.44 -3.38 1.61
C LYS A 46 -4.95 -3.73 1.54
N VAL A 47 -4.60 -5.01 1.54
CA VAL A 47 -3.20 -5.45 1.45
C VAL A 47 -2.74 -5.34 -0.01
N ARG A 48 -1.70 -4.54 -0.26
CA ARG A 48 -1.23 -4.19 -1.61
C ARG A 48 0.19 -4.71 -1.83
N PRO A 49 0.44 -5.50 -2.88
CA PRO A 49 1.80 -5.92 -3.22
C PRO A 49 2.62 -4.70 -3.65
N TRP A 50 3.87 -4.62 -3.19
CA TRP A 50 4.84 -3.62 -3.61
C TRP A 50 6.28 -4.12 -3.53
N PHE A 51 7.19 -3.50 -4.28
CA PHE A 51 8.61 -3.82 -4.24
C PHE A 51 9.20 -3.65 -2.83
N GLN A 52 10.26 -4.39 -2.52
CA GLN A 52 10.85 -4.46 -1.18
C GLN A 52 9.83 -4.94 -0.14
N HIS A 53 9.56 -4.17 0.92
CA HIS A 53 8.63 -4.51 2.01
C HIS A 53 8.77 -5.94 2.55
N ARG A 54 10.02 -6.44 2.64
CA ARG A 54 10.33 -7.82 3.06
C ARG A 54 10.38 -8.00 4.58
N ALA A 55 10.51 -6.91 5.33
CA ALA A 55 10.72 -6.91 6.78
C ALA A 55 9.87 -5.87 7.52
N HIS A 56 9.02 -5.14 6.81
CA HIS A 56 8.08 -4.17 7.36
C HIS A 56 6.83 -4.13 6.48
N MET A 57 5.73 -3.63 7.05
CA MET A 57 4.52 -3.29 6.33
C MET A 57 4.33 -1.77 6.36
N HIS A 58 3.89 -1.18 5.26
CA HIS A 58 3.58 0.26 5.22
C HIS A 58 2.08 0.46 5.33
N VAL A 59 1.62 0.90 6.50
CA VAL A 59 0.21 1.20 6.75
C VAL A 59 -0.10 2.63 6.31
N ARG A 60 -1.16 2.81 5.53
CA ARG A 60 -1.68 4.12 5.12
C ARG A 60 -3.10 4.30 5.64
N LEU A 61 -3.34 5.45 6.26
CA LEU A 61 -4.66 5.85 6.74
C LEU A 61 -5.41 6.66 5.68
N ARG A 62 -6.72 6.82 5.88
CA ARG A 62 -7.54 7.82 5.19
C ARG A 62 -7.20 9.23 5.66
N CYS A 63 -7.52 10.24 4.85
CA CYS A 63 -7.45 11.62 5.31
C CYS A 63 -8.38 11.85 6.53
N PRO A 64 -7.95 12.62 7.55
CA PRO A 64 -8.82 13.04 8.64
C PRO A 64 -10.00 13.88 8.12
N ALA A 65 -11.16 13.76 8.78
CA ALA A 65 -12.39 14.41 8.31
C ALA A 65 -12.35 15.95 8.36
N ASP A 66 -11.48 16.51 9.20
CA ASP A 66 -11.24 17.94 9.40
C ASP A 66 -10.05 18.49 8.59
N SER A 67 -9.34 17.64 7.85
CA SER A 67 -8.19 18.04 7.02
C SER A 67 -8.63 18.48 5.62
N LEU A 68 -8.89 19.77 5.46
CA LEU A 68 -9.44 20.36 4.22
C LEU A 68 -8.54 20.24 2.98
N GLU A 69 -7.22 20.16 3.19
CA GLU A 69 -6.21 20.12 2.12
C GLU A 69 -5.55 18.74 1.98
N CYS A 70 -6.10 17.70 2.64
CA CYS A 70 -5.58 16.34 2.53
C CYS A 70 -6.15 15.65 1.28
N GLU A 71 -5.26 15.06 0.47
CA GLU A 71 -5.65 14.37 -0.77
C GLU A 71 -5.75 12.85 -0.57
N ASP A 72 -6.97 12.31 -0.66
CA ASP A 72 -7.21 10.86 -0.60
C ASP A 72 -6.90 10.17 -1.94
N GLN A 73 -6.59 8.86 -1.84
CA GLN A 73 -6.50 8.00 -3.02
C GLN A 73 -7.83 7.29 -3.28
N PRO A 74 -8.15 6.96 -4.56
CA PRO A 74 -9.27 6.08 -4.88
C PRO A 74 -9.21 4.75 -4.13
N LEU A 75 -10.33 4.03 -4.01
CA LEU A 75 -10.34 2.71 -3.38
C LEU A 75 -9.45 1.71 -4.12
N PRO A 76 -8.87 0.71 -3.43
CA PRO A 76 -8.21 -0.41 -4.10
C PRO A 76 -9.18 -1.15 -5.06
N PRO A 77 -8.66 -1.87 -6.07
CA PRO A 77 -9.48 -2.72 -6.93
C PRO A 77 -10.42 -3.63 -6.12
N PRO A 78 -11.60 -3.99 -6.66
CA PRO A 78 -12.51 -4.90 -5.98
C PRO A 78 -11.91 -6.30 -5.84
N GLY A 79 -12.41 -7.07 -4.86
CA GLY A 79 -11.92 -8.41 -4.53
C GLY A 79 -10.72 -8.42 -3.57
N ASP A 80 -10.25 -9.62 -3.22
CA ASP A 80 -9.11 -9.82 -2.31
C ASP A 80 -7.74 -9.53 -2.97
N GLY A 81 -7.72 -9.48 -4.31
CA GLY A 81 -6.52 -9.27 -5.10
C GLY A 81 -5.50 -10.41 -4.95
N CYS A 82 -5.94 -11.64 -4.68
CA CYS A 82 -5.10 -12.83 -4.60
C CYS A 82 -4.91 -13.56 -5.94
N GLY A 83 -5.69 -13.17 -6.96
CA GLY A 83 -5.65 -13.76 -8.31
C GLY A 83 -4.64 -13.10 -9.25
N ALA A 84 -5.08 -12.81 -10.47
CA ALA A 84 -4.23 -12.35 -11.58
C ALA A 84 -3.36 -11.13 -11.25
N GLU A 85 -3.89 -10.18 -10.48
CA GLU A 85 -3.12 -9.01 -10.03
C GLU A 85 -1.88 -9.45 -9.26
N LEU A 86 -2.04 -10.29 -8.23
CA LEU A 86 -0.92 -10.76 -7.41
C LEU A 86 0.05 -11.61 -8.21
N GLN A 87 -0.45 -12.51 -9.06
CA GLN A 87 0.42 -13.38 -9.87
C GLN A 87 1.32 -12.58 -10.81
N SER A 88 0.84 -11.45 -11.34
CA SER A 88 1.64 -10.59 -12.22
C SER A 88 2.91 -10.01 -11.58
N TRP A 89 3.00 -9.97 -10.23
CA TRP A 89 4.18 -9.50 -9.50
C TRP A 89 5.33 -10.51 -9.44
N PHE A 90 5.07 -11.77 -9.80
CA PHE A 90 6.10 -12.82 -9.84
C PHE A 90 6.63 -13.08 -11.24
N GLU A 91 6.02 -12.47 -12.26
CA GLU A 91 6.49 -12.53 -13.63
C GLU A 91 7.74 -11.66 -13.82
N PRO A 92 8.67 -12.06 -14.72
CA PRO A 92 9.81 -11.22 -15.05
C PRO A 92 9.33 -9.88 -15.63
N PRO A 93 10.06 -8.79 -15.37
CA PRO A 93 9.73 -7.48 -15.95
C PRO A 93 9.70 -7.59 -17.47
N LYS A 94 8.61 -7.11 -18.08
CA LYS A 94 8.53 -7.03 -19.54
C LYS A 94 9.69 -6.16 -20.06
N PRO A 95 10.36 -6.54 -21.16
CA PRO A 95 11.40 -5.72 -21.75
C PRO A 95 10.87 -4.31 -22.00
N GLY A 96 11.52 -3.31 -21.41
CA GLY A 96 11.14 -1.92 -21.61
C GLY A 96 11.35 -1.51 -23.05
N THR A 97 10.32 -0.99 -23.71
CA THR A 97 10.41 -0.44 -25.07
C THR A 97 10.84 1.02 -25.09
N THR A 98 10.93 1.67 -23.93
CA THR A 98 11.22 3.10 -23.76
C THR A 98 12.33 3.33 -22.74
N LYS A 99 13.19 4.33 -22.98
CA LYS A 99 14.21 4.74 -22.02
C LYS A 99 13.53 5.38 -20.80
N PRO A 100 14.03 5.15 -19.58
CA PRO A 100 13.49 5.82 -18.39
C PRO A 100 13.64 7.33 -18.52
N GLU A 101 12.52 8.04 -18.59
CA GLU A 101 12.50 9.50 -18.52
C GLU A 101 12.44 9.95 -17.06
N LYS A 102 13.28 10.92 -16.70
CA LYS A 102 13.18 11.57 -15.39
C LYS A 102 11.94 12.46 -15.39
N LYS A 103 10.93 12.07 -14.62
CA LYS A 103 9.77 12.91 -14.37
C LYS A 103 10.14 13.98 -13.33
N THR A 104 9.80 15.23 -13.62
CA THR A 104 9.83 16.29 -12.62
C THR A 104 8.80 15.96 -11.52
N PRO A 105 9.17 16.10 -10.24
CA PRO A 105 8.20 15.99 -9.15
C PRO A 105 7.08 17.03 -9.30
N PRO A 106 5.87 16.73 -8.80
CA PRO A 106 4.83 17.75 -8.70
C PRO A 106 5.30 18.91 -7.80
N PRO A 107 4.79 20.13 -8.02
CA PRO A 107 5.07 21.25 -7.13
C PRO A 107 4.56 20.96 -5.70
N LEU A 108 5.17 21.61 -4.71
CA LEU A 108 4.68 21.54 -3.33
C LEU A 108 3.27 22.16 -3.23
N PRO A 109 2.40 21.65 -2.35
CA PRO A 109 1.13 22.29 -2.05
C PRO A 109 1.33 23.74 -1.54
N PRO A 110 0.45 24.70 -1.86
CA PRO A 110 0.63 26.10 -1.49
C PRO A 110 0.84 26.33 0.01
N SER A 111 0.06 25.68 0.87
CA SER A 111 0.20 25.79 2.33
C SER A 111 1.53 25.21 2.83
N CYS A 112 2.07 24.18 2.17
CA CYS A 112 3.40 23.66 2.49
C CYS A 112 4.51 24.62 2.07
N GLN A 113 4.36 25.30 0.94
CA GLN A 113 5.31 26.31 0.47
C GLN A 113 5.33 27.52 1.40
N ALA A 114 4.17 27.97 1.87
CA ALA A 114 4.06 29.10 2.80
C ALA A 114 4.87 28.89 4.10
N LEU A 115 4.93 27.66 4.62
CA LEU A 115 5.74 27.35 5.81
C LEU A 115 7.24 27.59 5.58
N LEU A 116 7.73 27.35 4.36
CA LEU A 116 9.12 27.62 3.99
C LEU A 116 9.35 29.11 3.79
N ASP A 117 8.43 29.79 3.10
CA ASP A 117 8.54 31.22 2.79
C ASP A 117 8.52 32.08 4.06
N GLU A 118 7.71 31.68 5.05
CA GLU A 118 7.56 32.36 6.34
C GLU A 118 8.56 31.89 7.42
N HIS A 119 9.47 30.96 7.10
CA HIS A 119 10.46 30.40 8.02
C HIS A 119 9.86 29.78 9.29
N VAL A 120 8.72 29.10 9.12
CA VAL A 120 8.02 28.38 10.19
C VAL A 120 8.58 26.95 10.37
N ILE A 121 9.41 26.49 9.43
CA ILE A 121 10.18 25.23 9.46
C ILE A 121 11.66 25.53 9.32
#